data_AF-A0A6L6Q4M0-F1
#
_entry.id   AF-A0A6L6Q4M0-F1
#
_cell.length_a   1.000
_cell.length_b   1.000
_cell.length_c   1.000
_cell.angle_alpha   90.00
_cell.angle_beta   90.00
_cell.angle_gamma   90.00
#
_symmetry.space_group_name_H-M   'P 1'
#
loop_
_entity.id
_entity.type
_entity.pdbx_description
1 polymer ?
#
loop_
_entity_poly.entity_id
_entity_poly.type
_entity_poly.pdbx_seq_one_letter_code
_entity_poly.pdbx_strand_id
1 'polypeptide(L)'
;MNQLFRLALAMLLVALSFAYAGETRDWWQYRPFKGSYLVYSGSLGEEQPPTQKDRKVSFNVSGPIAKEMFDSMYPDVKEAEKCSSDKGYRERNKGEVSCIHDSDGYRCFFGFDLRTGKSITGATC
;
A
#
# COMPACT_ATOMS: atom_id res chain seq x y z
N MET A 1 -28.38 44.29 -24.58
CA MET A 1 -27.63 43.27 -23.81
C MET A 1 -28.25 41.91 -24.14
N ASN A 2 -27.66 41.18 -25.09
CA ASN A 2 -28.31 40.05 -25.79
C ASN A 2 -28.60 38.87 -24.86
N GLN A 3 -29.81 38.29 -24.97
CA GLN A 3 -30.22 37.08 -24.24
C GLN A 3 -29.23 35.93 -24.42
N LEU A 4 -28.61 35.82 -25.59
CA LEU A 4 -27.57 34.83 -25.89
C LEU A 4 -26.34 34.96 -24.97
N PHE A 5 -25.97 36.18 -24.57
CA PHE A 5 -24.86 36.42 -23.66
C PHE A 5 -25.20 36.03 -22.22
N ARG A 6 -26.46 36.21 -21.80
CA ARG A 6 -26.95 35.79 -20.48
C ARG A 6 -27.00 34.26 -20.36
N LEU A 7 -27.39 33.56 -21.44
CA LEU A 7 -27.43 32.11 -21.49
C LEU A 7 -26.02 31.49 -21.45
N ALA A 8 -25.07 32.06 -22.20
CA ALA A 8 -23.68 31.59 -22.20
C ALA A 8 -23.02 31.76 -20.82
N LEU A 9 -23.27 32.89 -20.14
CA LEU A 9 -22.73 33.15 -18.80
C LEU A 9 -23.33 32.20 -17.74
N ALA A 10 -24.63 31.90 -17.83
CA ALA A 10 -25.28 30.95 -16.93
C ALA A 10 -24.74 29.52 -17.10
N MET A 11 -24.45 29.10 -18.33
CA MET A 11 -23.89 27.77 -18.61
C MET A 11 -22.46 27.61 -18.07
N LEU A 12 -21.65 28.68 -18.14
CA LEU A 12 -20.30 28.70 -17.58
C LEU A 12 -20.30 28.59 -16.04
N LEU A 13 -21.26 29.23 -15.37
CA LEU A 13 -21.40 29.20 -13.91
C LEU A 13 -21.82 27.81 -13.39
N VAL A 14 -22.66 27.07 -14.13
CA VAL A 14 -23.04 25.70 -13.77
C VAL A 14 -21.86 24.73 -13.96
N ALA A 15 -21.04 24.92 -15.00
CA ALA A 15 -19.87 24.08 -15.25
C ALA A 15 -18.78 24.20 -14.15
N LEU A 16 -18.68 25.37 -13.50
CA LEU A 16 -17.76 25.61 -12.37
C LEU A 16 -18.23 24.98 -11.05
N SER A 17 -19.48 24.50 -10.97
CA SER A 17 -20.05 23.90 -9.74
C SER A 17 -19.64 22.45 -9.50
N PHE A 18 -18.93 21.82 -10.45
CA PHE A 18 -18.29 20.51 -10.27
C PHE A 18 -16.87 20.61 -9.68
N ALA A 19 -16.54 21.75 -9.04
CA ALA A 19 -15.36 21.84 -8.21
C ALA A 19 -15.46 20.77 -7.10
N TYR A 20 -14.63 19.74 -7.21
CA TYR A 20 -14.48 18.65 -6.26
C TYR A 20 -14.56 19.19 -4.84
N ALA A 21 -15.63 18.83 -4.12
CA ALA A 21 -15.59 18.77 -2.67
C ALA A 21 -14.58 17.68 -2.32
N GLY A 22 -13.29 18.03 -2.30
CA GLY A 22 -12.28 17.21 -1.68
C GLY A 22 -12.65 17.15 -0.20
N GLU A 23 -13.25 16.03 0.22
CA GLU A 23 -13.51 15.80 1.63
C GLU A 23 -12.21 16.06 2.40
N THR A 24 -12.21 17.10 3.23
CA THR A 24 -11.17 17.32 4.22
C THR A 24 -11.31 16.21 5.24
N ARG A 25 -10.67 15.07 4.97
CA ARG A 25 -10.65 13.93 5.87
C ARG A 25 -9.57 14.14 6.92
N ASP A 26 -9.95 13.97 8.18
CA ASP A 26 -9.01 14.13 9.28
C ASP A 26 -7.90 13.06 9.24
N TRP A 27 -6.72 13.40 9.74
CA TRP A 27 -5.53 12.53 9.73
C TRP A 27 -5.69 11.23 10.53
N TRP A 28 -6.65 11.18 11.47
CA TRP A 28 -6.92 10.02 12.32
C TRP A 28 -7.91 9.02 11.69
N GLN A 29 -8.49 9.34 10.54
CA GLN A 29 -9.47 8.48 9.89
C GLN A 29 -8.79 7.38 9.07
N TYR A 30 -9.25 6.15 9.25
CA TYR A 30 -8.83 5.02 8.42
C TYR A 30 -9.22 5.24 6.96
N ARG A 31 -8.30 4.89 6.05
CA ARG A 31 -8.52 4.97 4.61
C ARG A 31 -8.56 3.56 4.02
N PRO A 32 -9.47 3.28 3.09
CA PRO A 32 -9.41 2.03 2.35
C PRO A 32 -8.10 1.98 1.55
N PHE A 33 -7.52 0.79 1.47
CA PHE A 33 -6.33 0.55 0.66
C PHE A 33 -6.52 -0.70 -0.20
N LYS A 34 -5.66 -0.84 -1.22
CA LYS A 34 -5.62 -2.03 -2.08
C LYS A 34 -4.59 -3.02 -1.54
N GLY A 35 -4.98 -4.27 -1.35
CA GLY A 35 -4.07 -5.31 -0.94
C GLY A 35 -4.70 -6.69 -0.91
N SER A 36 -3.91 -7.66 -0.51
CA SER A 36 -4.32 -9.01 -0.19
C SER A 36 -3.71 -9.42 1.16
N TYR A 37 -4.23 -10.50 1.73
CA TYR A 37 -3.66 -11.09 2.94
C TYR A 37 -3.70 -12.60 2.84
N LEU A 38 -2.82 -13.26 3.58
CA LEU A 38 -2.77 -14.71 3.71
C LEU A 38 -2.73 -15.08 5.20
N VAL A 39 -3.62 -15.99 5.62
CA VAL A 39 -3.61 -16.54 6.98
C VAL A 39 -3.08 -17.97 6.91
N TYR A 40 -2.01 -18.25 7.66
CA TYR A 40 -1.23 -19.47 7.50
C TYR A 40 -0.66 -19.99 8.83
N SER A 41 -0.14 -21.22 8.81
CA SER A 41 0.77 -21.78 9.82
C SER A 41 2.13 -22.07 9.18
N GLY A 42 3.16 -22.34 10.00
CA GLY A 42 4.54 -22.50 9.51
C GLY A 42 5.26 -21.16 9.30
N SER A 43 6.22 -21.13 8.38
CA SER A 43 7.03 -19.97 7.99
C SER A 43 6.68 -19.48 6.60
N LEU A 44 7.12 -18.25 6.27
CA LEU A 44 7.00 -17.74 4.91
C LEU A 44 7.77 -18.63 3.93
N GLY A 45 7.20 -18.90 2.76
CA GLY A 45 7.72 -19.82 1.75
C GLY A 45 7.43 -21.30 2.02
N GLU A 46 6.96 -21.66 3.21
CA GLU A 46 6.59 -23.02 3.62
C GLU A 46 5.18 -23.06 4.22
N GLU A 47 4.31 -22.15 3.79
CA GLU A 47 3.01 -21.93 4.41
C GLU A 47 2.12 -23.18 4.37
N GLN A 48 1.44 -23.43 5.48
CA GLN A 48 0.47 -24.52 5.64
C GLN A 48 -0.91 -23.96 6.04
N PRO A 49 -1.99 -24.77 5.92
CA PRO A 49 -3.30 -24.38 6.44
C PRO A 49 -3.21 -23.94 7.91
N PRO A 50 -3.86 -22.84 8.30
CA PRO A 50 -3.76 -22.31 9.66
C PRO A 50 -4.39 -23.26 10.68
N THR A 51 -3.79 -23.36 11.86
CA THR A 51 -4.28 -24.20 12.97
C THR A 51 -4.76 -23.34 14.14
N GLN A 52 -5.25 -23.99 15.21
CA GLN A 52 -5.62 -23.28 16.44
C GLN A 52 -4.39 -22.82 17.25
N LYS A 53 -3.28 -23.54 17.14
CA LYS A 53 -2.05 -23.30 17.91
C LYS A 53 -1.03 -22.47 17.15
N ASP A 54 -1.10 -22.49 15.83
CA ASP A 54 -0.25 -21.71 14.94
C ASP A 54 -1.09 -21.03 13.87
N ARG A 55 -1.14 -19.71 13.95
CA ARG A 55 -1.91 -18.86 13.03
C ARG A 55 -1.22 -17.51 12.90
N LYS A 56 -0.78 -17.19 11.70
CA LYS A 56 -0.12 -15.95 11.31
C LYS A 56 -0.92 -15.28 10.21
N VAL A 57 -0.80 -13.97 10.08
CA VAL A 57 -1.31 -13.24 8.93
C VAL A 57 -0.17 -12.47 8.28
N SER A 58 -0.06 -12.56 6.96
CA SER A 58 0.78 -11.67 6.15
C SER A 58 -0.11 -10.80 5.28
N PHE A 59 0.23 -9.53 5.15
CA PHE A 59 -0.43 -8.56 4.29
C PHE A 59 0.49 -8.21 3.12
N ASN A 60 -0.08 -8.14 1.93
CA ASN A 60 0.53 -7.55 0.74
C ASN A 60 -0.27 -6.29 0.38
N VAL A 61 0.32 -5.13 0.62
CA VAL A 61 -0.28 -3.82 0.36
C VAL A 61 0.29 -3.25 -0.93
N SER A 62 -0.56 -2.66 -1.76
CA SER A 62 -0.19 -2.07 -3.05
C SER A 62 -0.85 -0.71 -3.26
N GLY A 63 -0.44 -0.01 -4.32
CA GLY A 63 -1.03 1.27 -4.69
C GLY A 63 -0.45 2.46 -3.91
N PRO A 64 -1.20 3.56 -3.75
CA PRO A 64 -0.67 4.82 -3.23
C PRO A 64 -0.02 4.70 -1.84
N ILE A 65 -0.64 3.93 -0.93
CA ILE A 65 -0.09 3.74 0.42
C ILE A 65 1.21 2.93 0.41
N ALA A 66 1.36 1.95 -0.49
CA ALA A 66 2.62 1.19 -0.59
C ALA A 66 3.77 2.08 -1.07
N LYS A 67 3.49 3.01 -2.00
CA LYS A 67 4.46 4.03 -2.42
C LYS A 67 4.83 4.95 -1.26
N GLU A 68 3.85 5.44 -0.51
CA GLU A 68 4.07 6.31 0.66
C GLU A 68 4.93 5.62 1.73
N MET A 69 4.62 4.36 2.04
CA MET A 69 5.42 3.52 2.93
C MET A 69 6.84 3.33 2.41
N PHE A 70 7.00 2.88 1.16
CA PHE A 70 8.30 2.67 0.52
C PHE A 70 9.16 3.93 0.57
N ASP A 71 8.61 5.08 0.16
CA ASP A 71 9.34 6.35 0.12
C ASP A 71 9.81 6.80 1.52
N SER A 72 9.03 6.49 2.55
CA SER A 72 9.33 6.80 3.96
C SER A 72 10.41 5.91 4.58
N MET A 73 10.77 4.79 3.95
CA MET A 73 11.68 3.76 4.50
C MET A 73 13.15 3.87 4.02
N TYR A 74 13.60 5.02 3.51
CA TYR A 74 14.98 5.21 3.03
C TYR A 74 16.05 4.80 4.08
N PRO A 75 17.26 4.33 3.66
CA PRO A 75 17.70 4.00 2.30
C PRO A 75 17.21 2.64 1.80
N ASP A 76 17.45 2.39 0.51
CA ASP A 76 17.36 1.06 -0.10
C ASP A 76 18.35 0.10 0.60
N VAL A 77 18.03 -1.20 0.63
CA VAL A 77 18.95 -2.23 1.10
C VAL A 77 20.18 -2.32 0.19
N LYS A 78 21.27 -2.89 0.71
CA LYS A 78 22.50 -3.04 -0.09
C LYS A 78 22.28 -4.03 -1.21
N GLU A 79 23.04 -3.89 -2.30
CA GLU A 79 22.87 -4.76 -3.48
C GLU A 79 23.00 -6.25 -3.17
N ALA A 80 23.92 -6.62 -2.27
CA ALA A 80 24.13 -8.00 -1.84
C ALA A 80 22.98 -8.58 -0.97
N GLU A 81 22.07 -7.74 -0.47
CA GLU A 81 20.94 -8.12 0.39
C GLU A 81 19.61 -8.11 -0.39
N LYS A 82 19.59 -7.59 -1.62
CA LYS A 82 18.38 -7.54 -2.44
C LYS A 82 17.93 -8.93 -2.87
N CYS A 83 16.63 -9.10 -2.92
CA CYS A 83 16.02 -10.33 -3.42
C CYS A 83 16.02 -10.49 -4.94
N SER A 84 16.24 -9.40 -5.68
CA SER A 84 16.35 -9.43 -7.14
C SER A 84 17.45 -8.50 -7.62
N SER A 85 18.11 -8.92 -8.69
CA SER A 85 19.10 -8.15 -9.45
C SER A 85 18.50 -7.45 -10.68
N ASP A 86 17.17 -7.50 -10.84
CA ASP A 86 16.51 -6.91 -12.00
C ASP A 86 16.75 -5.40 -12.06
N LYS A 87 16.94 -4.89 -13.27
CA LYS A 87 17.20 -3.47 -13.49
C LYS A 87 16.01 -2.65 -13.00
N GLY A 88 16.25 -1.78 -12.02
CA GLY A 88 15.23 -0.92 -11.44
C GLY A 88 14.49 -1.53 -10.25
N TYR A 89 14.81 -2.77 -9.88
CA TYR A 89 14.37 -3.35 -8.62
C TYR A 89 14.97 -2.59 -7.45
N ARG A 90 14.10 -2.19 -6.52
CA ARG A 90 14.48 -1.51 -5.29
C ARG A 90 13.76 -2.18 -4.15
N GLU A 91 14.45 -2.30 -3.04
CA GLU A 91 13.95 -2.93 -1.84
C GLU A 91 14.36 -2.13 -0.62
N ARG A 92 13.43 -2.03 0.34
CA ARG A 92 13.60 -1.30 1.60
C ARG A 92 12.98 -2.11 2.72
N ASN A 93 13.81 -2.44 3.70
CA ASN A 93 13.40 -3.22 4.86
C ASN A 93 13.60 -2.40 6.14
N LYS A 94 12.59 -2.34 7.01
CA LYS A 94 12.64 -1.73 8.35
C LYS A 94 11.90 -2.62 9.34
N GLY A 95 12.65 -3.23 10.26
CA GLY A 95 12.09 -4.23 11.16
C GLY A 95 11.43 -5.35 10.36
N GLU A 96 10.16 -5.62 10.66
CA GLU A 96 9.36 -6.69 10.03
C GLU A 96 8.61 -6.23 8.76
N VAL A 97 8.80 -4.99 8.31
CA VAL A 97 8.20 -4.44 7.09
C VAL A 97 9.22 -4.49 5.96
N SER A 98 8.83 -5.12 4.84
CA SER A 98 9.59 -5.15 3.59
C SER A 98 8.79 -4.48 2.48
N CYS A 99 9.38 -3.53 1.77
CA CYS A 99 8.74 -2.88 0.64
C CYS A 99 9.65 -2.94 -0.60
N ILE A 100 9.04 -3.19 -1.75
CA ILE A 100 9.71 -3.31 -3.04
C ILE A 100 9.09 -2.38 -4.07
N HIS A 101 9.89 -2.03 -5.07
CA HIS A 101 9.46 -1.37 -6.29
C HIS A 101 10.11 -2.07 -7.49
N ASP A 102 9.28 -2.54 -8.41
CA ASP A 102 9.66 -3.22 -9.64
C ASP A 102 8.76 -2.78 -10.81
N SER A 103 8.73 -3.55 -11.90
CA SER A 103 7.87 -3.26 -13.06
C SER A 103 6.38 -3.28 -12.76
N ASP A 104 5.95 -3.99 -11.71
CA ASP A 104 4.56 -4.11 -11.29
C ASP A 104 4.17 -3.01 -10.28
N GLY A 105 5.14 -2.19 -9.88
CA GLY A 105 4.98 -1.02 -9.03
C GLY A 105 5.36 -1.27 -7.58
N TYR A 106 4.78 -0.48 -6.67
CA TYR A 106 5.10 -0.53 -5.25
C TYR A 106 4.28 -1.57 -4.51
N ARG A 107 4.96 -2.43 -3.74
CA ARG A 107 4.35 -3.42 -2.84
C ARG A 107 5.05 -3.41 -1.49
N CYS A 108 4.27 -3.59 -0.42
CA CYS A 108 4.78 -3.70 0.94
C CYS A 108 4.19 -4.92 1.63
N PHE A 109 5.03 -5.61 2.40
CA PHE A 109 4.74 -6.86 3.06
C PHE A 109 5.07 -6.75 4.55
N PHE A 110 4.13 -7.16 5.39
CA PHE A 110 4.29 -7.24 6.84
C PHE A 110 3.25 -8.21 7.41
N GLY A 111 3.47 -8.71 8.62
CA GLY A 111 2.55 -9.65 9.23
C GLY A 111 2.54 -9.64 10.75
N PHE A 112 1.65 -10.44 11.29
CA PHE A 112 1.55 -10.69 12.73
C PHE A 112 1.33 -12.16 13.03
N ASP A 113 1.96 -12.64 14.09
CA ASP A 113 1.52 -13.86 14.77
C ASP A 113 0.22 -13.54 15.53
N LEU A 114 -0.88 -14.19 15.14
CA LEU A 114 -2.21 -13.90 15.67
C LEU A 114 -2.46 -14.47 17.07
N ARG A 115 -1.54 -15.29 17.61
CA ARG A 115 -1.62 -15.83 18.97
C ARG A 115 -0.93 -14.93 19.97
N THR A 116 0.17 -14.33 19.57
CA THR A 116 1.03 -13.51 20.44
C THR A 116 0.90 -12.02 20.17
N GLY A 117 0.37 -11.63 19.01
CA GLY A 117 0.36 -10.24 18.54
C GLY A 117 1.73 -9.74 18.10
N LYS A 118 2.76 -10.59 18.08
CA LYS A 118 4.11 -10.22 17.70
C LYS A 118 4.15 -9.91 16.19
N SER A 119 4.79 -8.79 15.83
CA SER A 119 5.11 -8.48 14.44
C SER A 119 6.05 -9.54 13.88
N ILE A 120 5.81 -9.94 12.63
CA ILE A 120 6.63 -10.89 11.88
C ILE A 120 6.86 -10.37 10.47
N THR A 121 7.99 -10.74 9.88
CA THR A 121 8.29 -10.45 8.48
C THR A 121 7.13 -10.90 7.59
N GLY A 122 6.76 -10.08 6.61
CA GLY A 122 5.69 -10.39 5.66
C GLY A 122 6.13 -10.96 4.32
N ALA A 123 7.43 -10.93 4.00
CA ALA A 123 8.00 -11.45 2.77
C ALA A 123 9.29 -12.24 3.02
N THR A 124 9.50 -13.30 2.24
CA THR A 124 10.80 -13.97 2.16
C THR A 124 11.24 -14.01 0.72
N CYS A 125 12.55 -14.12 0.58
CA CYS A 125 13.27 -14.47 -0.63
C CYS A 125 14.05 -15.75 -0.29
#